data_AF-A0A2V8R2T1-F1
#
_entry.id   AF-A0A2V8R2T1-F1
#
_cell.length_a   1.000
_cell.length_b   1.000
_cell.length_c   1.000
_cell.angle_alpha   90.00
_cell.angle_beta   90.00
_cell.angle_gamma   90.00
#
_symmetry.space_group_name_H-M   'P 1'
#
loop_
_entity.id
_entity.type
_entity.pdbx_description
1 polymer ?
#
loop_
_entity_poly.entity_id
_entity_poly.type
_entity_poly.pdbx_seq_one_letter_code
_entity_poly.pdbx_strand_id
1 'polypeptide(L)' 'MCSNCGRTSRDNPQPNGYTTEERERILRAYHERSSLRGLSRTFGVSRNTVTSWLKKRDDSA' A
#
# COMPACT_ATOMS: atom_id res chain seq x y z
N MET A 1 -3.04 12.38 -23.87
CA MET A 1 -2.22 11.60 -24.82
C MET A 1 -1.27 12.60 -25.47
N CYS A 2 0.04 12.42 -25.36
CA CYS A 2 1.00 13.39 -25.91
C CYS A 2 1.18 13.18 -27.41
N SER A 3 0.96 14.21 -28.22
CA SER A 3 1.05 14.13 -29.69
C SER A 3 2.46 13.82 -30.21
N ASN A 4 3.51 14.04 -29.40
CA ASN A 4 4.90 13.83 -29.81
C ASN A 4 5.47 12.44 -29.45
N CYS A 5 4.92 11.75 -28.44
CA CYS A 5 5.46 10.47 -27.98
C CYS A 5 4.40 9.40 -27.67
N GLY A 6 3.12 9.67 -27.95
CA GLY A 6 2.00 8.74 -27.73
C GLY A 6 1.69 8.41 -26.27
N ARG A 7 2.52 8.89 -25.32
CA ARG A 7 2.41 8.51 -23.91
C ARG A 7 1.16 9.14 -23.28
N THR A 8 0.41 8.32 -22.55
CA THR A 8 -0.69 8.73 -21.67
C THR A 8 -0.22 8.70 -20.22
N SER A 9 0.64 9.63 -19.85
CA SER A 9 1.01 9.85 -18.45
C SER A 9 0.19 11.02 -17.91
N ARG A 10 -0.37 10.87 -16.71
CA ARG A 10 -0.92 11.98 -15.92
C ARG A 10 0.23 12.55 -15.09
N ASP A 11 0.39 13.86 -15.09
CA ASP A 11 1.30 14.52 -14.15
C ASP A 11 0.72 14.37 -12.75
N ASN A 12 1.52 13.82 -11.81
CA ASN A 12 1.12 13.47 -10.44
C ASN A 12 -0.09 12.51 -10.32
N PRO A 13 0.02 11.24 -10.76
CA PRO A 13 -1.05 10.28 -10.58
C PRO A 13 -1.26 10.02 -9.08
N GLN A 14 -2.45 10.38 -8.57
CA GLN A 14 -2.86 9.91 -7.26
C GLN A 14 -2.79 8.38 -7.27
N PRO A 15 -2.12 7.73 -6.29
CA PRO A 15 -2.14 6.28 -6.24
C PRO A 15 -3.60 5.84 -6.12
N ASN A 16 -4.02 4.87 -6.93
CA ASN A 16 -5.36 4.27 -6.89
C ASN A 16 -5.63 3.49 -5.58
N GLY A 17 -4.89 3.78 -4.50
CA GLY A 17 -4.92 3.10 -3.22
C GLY A 17 -3.98 3.78 -2.21
N TYR A 18 -3.42 2.98 -1.30
CA TYR A 18 -2.51 3.48 -0.27
C TYR A 18 -1.22 4.06 -0.85
N THR A 19 -0.82 5.24 -0.37
CA THR A 19 0.52 5.78 -0.63
C THR A 19 1.57 4.87 -0.02
N THR A 20 2.81 4.97 -0.49
CA THR A 20 3.95 4.24 0.10
C THR A 20 4.10 4.56 1.58
N GLU A 21 4.00 5.83 1.94
CA GLU A 21 4.09 6.32 3.32
C GLU A 21 3.00 5.73 4.22
N GLU A 22 1.76 5.67 3.73
CA GLU A 22 0.65 5.13 4.51
C GLU A 22 0.77 3.61 4.66
N ARG A 23 1.19 2.92 3.59
CA ARG A 23 1.49 1.49 3.66
C ARG A 23 2.59 1.19 4.67
N GLU A 24 3.67 1.97 4.70
CA GLU A 24 4.76 1.82 5.66
C GLU A 24 4.31 2.07 7.09
N ARG A 25 3.51 3.12 7.33
CA ARG A 25 2.92 3.42 8.64
C ARG A 25 2.10 2.23 9.16
N ILE A 26 1.24 1.66 8.30
CA ILE A 26 0.40 0.50 8.65
C ILE A 26 1.27 -0.73 8.94
N LEU A 27 2.27 -1.02 8.10
CA LEU A 27 3.17 -2.16 8.30
C LEU A 27 4.00 -2.01 9.59
N ARG A 28 4.48 -0.80 9.90
CA ARG A 28 5.17 -0.53 11.16
C ARG A 28 4.27 -0.79 12.36
N ALA A 29 3.04 -0.30 12.33
CA ALA A 29 2.07 -0.56 13.39
C ALA A 29 1.75 -2.06 13.54
N TYR A 30 1.80 -2.83 12.45
CA TYR A 30 1.69 -4.29 12.49
C TYR A 30 2.86 -4.93 13.23
N HIS A 31 4.11 -4.51 12.98
CA HIS A 31 5.26 -5.04 13.69
C HIS A 31 5.27 -4.66 15.19
N GLU A 32 4.73 -3.50 15.55
CA GLU A 32 4.66 -3.06 16.95
C GLU A 32 3.55 -3.76 17.76
N ARG A 33 2.37 -4.02 17.16
CA ARG A 33 1.18 -4.52 17.88
C ARG A 33 0.69 -5.92 17.45
N SER A 34 1.33 -6.52 16.45
CA SER A 34 1.13 -7.90 15.95
C SER A 34 -0.34 -8.36 15.79
N SER A 35 -1.26 -7.48 15.36
CA SER A 35 -2.69 -7.83 15.27
C SER A 35 -3.44 -7.24 14.07
N LEU A 36 -3.70 -8.08 13.05
CA LEU A 36 -4.44 -7.70 11.83
C LEU A 36 -5.84 -7.10 12.12
N ARG A 37 -6.51 -7.60 13.17
CA ARG A 37 -7.82 -7.08 13.59
C ARG A 37 -7.71 -5.68 14.20
N GLY A 38 -6.63 -5.40 14.92
CA GLY A 38 -6.32 -4.07 15.44
C GLY A 38 -6.08 -3.07 14.31
N LEU A 39 -5.29 -3.46 13.30
CA LEU A 39 -5.03 -2.59 12.14
C LEU A 39 -6.31 -2.28 11.36
N SER A 40 -7.20 -3.24 11.18
CA SER A 40 -8.48 -3.01 10.52
C SER A 40 -9.36 -2.02 11.28
N ARG A 41 -9.31 -2.00 12.62
CA ARG A 41 -10.06 -1.04 13.44
C ARG A 41 -9.41 0.35 13.49
N THR A 42 -8.07 0.41 13.51
CA THR A 42 -7.32 1.67 13.64
C THR A 42 -7.15 2.39 12.30
N PHE A 43 -6.87 1.65 11.22
CA PHE A 43 -6.51 2.22 9.92
C PHE A 43 -7.56 1.95 8.83
N GLY A 44 -8.64 1.22 9.15
CA GLY A 44 -9.67 0.87 8.15
C GLY A 44 -9.17 -0.05 7.03
N VAL A 45 -7.97 -0.61 7.16
CA VAL A 45 -7.38 -1.48 6.14
C VAL A 45 -7.96 -2.89 6.20
N SER A 46 -8.18 -3.49 5.04
CA SER A 46 -8.63 -4.88 4.98
C SER A 46 -7.50 -5.83 5.42
N ARG A 47 -7.85 -6.91 6.14
CA ARG A 47 -6.89 -7.91 6.60
C ARG A 47 -6.13 -8.53 5.42
N ASN A 48 -6.85 -8.83 4.33
CA ASN A 48 -6.31 -9.45 3.13
C ASN A 48 -5.29 -8.53 2.43
N THR A 49 -5.52 -7.22 2.46
CA THR A 49 -4.58 -6.22 1.93
C THR A 49 -3.25 -6.27 2.69
N VAL A 50 -3.29 -6.26 4.03
CA VAL A 50 -2.07 -6.32 4.85
C VAL A 50 -1.33 -7.64 4.65
N THR A 51 -2.05 -8.77 4.64
CA THR A 51 -1.44 -10.08 4.37
C THR A 51 -0.78 -10.15 3.00
N SER A 52 -1.40 -9.57 1.96
CA SER A 52 -0.81 -9.51 0.62
C SER A 52 0.48 -8.68 0.60
N TRP A 53 0.55 -7.61 1.38
CA TRP A 53 1.77 -6.80 1.51
C TRP A 53 2.90 -7.52 2.22
N LEU A 54 2.59 -8.30 3.26
CA LEU A 54 3.57 -9.10 3.99
C LEU A 54 4.13 -10.20 3.08
N LYS A 55 3.26 -10.93 2.36
CA LYS A 55 3.67 -11.95 1.38
C LYS A 55 4.57 -11.39 0.28
N LYS A 56 4.22 -10.22 -0.26
CA LYS A 56 5.03 -9.57 -1.31
C LYS A 56 6.42 -9.12 -0.82
N ARG A 57 6.57 -8.85 0.48
CA ARG A 57 7.89 -8.51 1.06
C ARG A 57 8.76 -9.74 1.27
N ASP A 58 8.16 -10.85 1.67
CA ASP A 58 8.85 -12.12 1.92
C ASP A 58 9.43 -12.72 0.62
N ASP A 59 8.71 -12.60 -0.48
CA ASP A 59 9.12 -13.05 -1.82
C ASP A 59 10.29 -12.23 -2.43
N SER A 60 10.59 -11.06 -1.87
CA SER A 60 11.67 -10.17 -2.34
C SER A 60 12.95 -10.27 -1.48
N ALA A 61 13.04 -11.26 -0.59
CA ALA A 61 14.20 -11.49 0.29
C ALA A 61 15.16 -12.54 -0.27
#